data_AF-A0A660CLE6-F1
#
_entry.id   AF-A0A660CLE6-F1
#
_cell.length_a   1.000
_cell.length_b   1.000
_cell.length_c   1.000
_cell.angle_alpha   90.00
_cell.angle_beta   90.00
_cell.angle_gamma   90.00
#
_symmetry.space_group_name_H-M   'P 1'
#
loop_
_entity.id
_entity.type
_entity.pdbx_description
1 polymer ?
#
loop_
_entity_poly.entity_id
_entity_poly.type
_entity_poly.pdbx_seq_one_letter_code
_entity_poly.pdbx_strand_id
1 'polypeptide(L)'
;MEVTPDGFQCDFRAVDGFAGANVIRGQAMTQMETDEEVDLDGVSAIRLEGMGETSCGVSVKLSEDDEQQQFSVIGNSDHTDETAKDACAVSDDVAKAVLNGLPG
;
A
#
# COMPACT_ATOMS: atom_id res chain seq x y z
N MET A 1 9.15 -1.89 -30.12
CA MET A 1 8.98 -0.62 -29.38
C MET A 1 8.18 -0.99 -28.15
N GLU A 2 8.88 -1.31 -27.06
CA GLU A 2 8.24 -1.67 -25.79
C GLU A 2 7.65 -0.41 -25.17
N VAL A 3 6.35 -0.43 -24.93
CA VAL A 3 5.63 0.64 -24.25
C VAL A 3 5.69 0.29 -22.77
N THR A 4 6.72 0.78 -22.08
CA THR A 4 6.75 0.77 -20.62
C THR A 4 5.70 1.77 -20.14
N PRO A 5 4.71 1.40 -19.30
CA PRO A 5 3.74 2.36 -18.80
C PRO A 5 4.46 3.45 -18.00
N ASP A 6 4.27 4.70 -18.41
CA ASP A 6 4.65 5.87 -17.61
C ASP A 6 3.86 5.86 -16.30
N GLY A 7 4.53 5.56 -15.19
CA GLY A 7 3.97 5.78 -13.86
C GLY A 7 4.22 4.70 -12.82
N PHE A 8 5.48 4.31 -12.57
CA PHE A 8 5.87 3.89 -11.22
C PHE A 8 6.14 5.15 -10.41
N GLN A 9 5.23 5.52 -9.50
CA GLN A 9 5.44 6.68 -8.62
C GLN A 9 5.71 6.20 -7.19
N CYS A 10 7.00 6.10 -6.88
CA CYS A 10 7.65 5.82 -5.58
C CYS A 10 7.71 4.35 -5.13
N ASP A 11 8.73 3.63 -5.63
CA ASP A 11 9.30 2.45 -4.95
C ASP A 11 10.01 2.94 -3.68
N PHE A 12 9.30 2.97 -2.55
CA PHE A 12 9.90 3.28 -1.24
C PHE A 12 10.41 1.98 -0.62
N ARG A 13 11.64 1.59 -0.98
CA ARG A 13 12.35 0.52 -0.27
C ARG A 13 12.81 1.03 1.07
N ALA A 14 12.05 0.75 2.13
CA ALA A 14 12.61 0.76 3.47
C ALA A 14 13.61 -0.41 3.55
N VAL A 15 14.89 -0.11 3.31
CA VAL A 15 15.94 -1.13 3.27
C VAL A 15 16.28 -1.55 4.69
N ASP A 16 15.58 -2.58 5.15
CA ASP A 16 16.09 -3.52 6.14
C ASP A 16 15.94 -4.93 5.58
N GLY A 17 16.65 -5.20 4.47
CA GLY A 17 16.93 -6.54 3.88
C GLY A 17 15.78 -7.46 3.43
N PHE A 18 14.60 -7.41 4.05
CA PHE A 18 13.62 -8.51 4.10
C PHE A 18 12.15 -8.05 4.07
N ALA A 19 11.86 -6.77 4.35
CA ALA A 19 10.52 -6.18 4.21
C ALA A 19 10.57 -4.93 3.34
N GLY A 20 9.53 -4.71 2.54
CA GLY A 20 9.43 -3.58 1.62
C GLY A 20 7.99 -3.17 1.38
N ALA A 21 7.78 -2.00 0.80
CA ALA A 21 6.46 -1.54 0.39
C ALA A 21 6.53 -0.76 -0.92
N ASN A 22 5.54 -0.96 -1.78
CA ASN A 22 5.35 -0.17 -2.99
C ASN A 22 4.15 0.74 -2.79
N VAL A 23 4.30 2.03 -3.11
CA VAL A 23 3.19 2.98 -3.12
C VAL A 23 2.75 3.20 -4.57
N ILE A 24 1.45 3.08 -4.82
CA ILE A 24 0.85 3.20 -6.15
C ILE A 24 -0.16 4.33 -6.07
N ARG A 25 -0.01 5.39 -6.87
CA ARG A 25 -0.87 6.57 -6.81
C ARG A 25 -1.80 6.65 -8.03
N GLY A 26 -3.06 7.00 -7.79
CA GLY A 26 -4.05 7.31 -8.83
C GLY A 26 -4.51 6.11 -9.66
N GLN A 27 -4.01 4.91 -9.38
CA GLN A 27 -4.51 3.68 -9.99
C GLN A 27 -5.49 3.00 -9.05
N ALA A 28 -6.65 2.62 -9.60
CA ALA A 28 -7.64 1.85 -8.86
C ALA A 28 -7.17 0.39 -8.73
N MET A 29 -7.04 -0.09 -7.50
CA MET A 29 -6.64 -1.47 -7.17
C MET A 29 -7.86 -2.35 -6.84
N THR A 30 -9.03 -2.00 -7.38
CA THR A 30 -10.33 -2.64 -7.07
C THR A 30 -10.36 -4.15 -7.29
N GLN A 31 -9.50 -4.69 -8.16
CA GLN A 31 -9.39 -6.13 -8.39
C GLN A 31 -8.65 -6.89 -7.27
N MET A 32 -7.95 -6.17 -6.41
CA MET A 32 -7.22 -6.68 -5.25
C MET A 32 -7.91 -6.31 -3.93
N GLU A 33 -8.97 -5.50 -3.97
CA GLU A 33 -9.73 -5.11 -2.78
C GLU A 33 -10.42 -6.32 -2.15
N THR A 34 -10.33 -6.40 -0.83
CA THR A 34 -11.10 -7.32 0.00
C THR A 34 -12.29 -6.59 0.62
N ASP A 35 -13.12 -7.30 1.40
CA ASP A 35 -14.23 -6.70 2.14
C ASP A 35 -13.80 -6.14 3.53
N GLU A 36 -12.50 -6.17 3.85
CA GLU A 36 -11.98 -5.68 5.14
C GLU A 36 -11.69 -4.17 5.09
N GLU A 37 -12.44 -3.41 5.90
CA GLU A 37 -12.15 -1.99 6.18
C GLU A 37 -11.08 -1.85 7.26
N VAL A 38 -10.12 -0.94 7.02
CA VAL A 38 -8.98 -0.64 7.89
C VAL A 38 -9.02 0.83 8.25
N ASP A 39 -8.97 1.14 9.55
CA ASP A 39 -8.83 2.53 10.02
C ASP A 39 -7.34 2.90 10.12
N LEU A 40 -6.94 3.91 9.34
CA LEU A 40 -5.58 4.46 9.34
C LEU A 40 -5.59 5.85 10.00
N ASP A 41 -5.79 5.87 11.32
CA ASP A 41 -5.83 7.09 12.13
C ASP A 41 -6.97 8.03 11.72
N GLY A 42 -8.18 7.47 11.55
CA GLY A 42 -9.40 8.20 11.16
C GLY A 42 -9.61 8.36 9.65
N VAL A 43 -8.70 7.83 8.83
CA VAL A 43 -8.89 7.67 7.37
C VAL A 43 -9.30 6.23 7.09
N SER A 44 -10.47 6.04 6.49
CA SER A 44 -10.91 4.71 6.07
C SER A 44 -10.13 4.24 4.85
N ALA A 45 -9.64 3.00 4.91
CA ALA A 45 -8.93 2.32 3.86
C ALA A 45 -9.52 0.92 3.65
N ILE A 46 -9.28 0.33 2.49
CA ILE A 46 -9.69 -1.04 2.17
C ILE A 46 -8.45 -1.92 2.12
N ARG A 47 -8.49 -3.06 2.81
CA ARG A 47 -7.43 -4.08 2.78
C ARG A 47 -7.34 -4.66 1.36
N LEU A 48 -6.11 -4.77 0.86
CA LEU A 48 -5.81 -5.40 -0.42
C LEU A 48 -5.19 -6.78 -0.20
N GLU A 49 -5.66 -7.77 -0.97
CA GLU A 49 -5.05 -9.09 -1.02
C GLU A 49 -3.73 -9.01 -1.79
N GLY A 50 -2.63 -9.39 -1.14
CA GLY A 50 -1.31 -9.45 -1.77
C GLY A 50 -1.13 -10.70 -2.62
N MET A 51 -0.01 -10.78 -3.34
CA MET A 51 0.36 -11.99 -4.07
C MET A 51 0.94 -13.05 -3.11
N GLY A 52 0.06 -13.74 -2.38
CA GLY A 52 0.41 -14.81 -1.42
C GLY A 52 0.64 -14.34 0.02
N GLU A 53 1.00 -15.28 0.90
CA GLU A 53 1.10 -15.05 2.37
C GLU A 53 2.18 -14.03 2.78
N THR A 54 3.14 -13.74 1.91
CA THR A 54 4.23 -12.78 2.14
C THR A 54 3.88 -11.36 1.75
N SER A 55 2.66 -11.11 1.27
CA SER A 55 2.26 -9.80 0.75
C SER A 55 0.88 -9.41 1.24
N CYS A 56 0.71 -8.13 1.52
CA CYS A 56 -0.56 -7.55 1.93
C CYS A 56 -0.57 -6.08 1.53
N GLY A 57 -1.73 -5.47 1.35
CA GLY A 57 -1.81 -4.05 1.03
C GLY A 57 -2.98 -3.32 1.64
N VAL A 58 -3.03 -2.01 1.40
CA VAL A 58 -4.16 -1.15 1.72
C VAL A 58 -4.39 -0.16 0.59
N SER A 59 -5.64 0.15 0.30
CA SER A 59 -6.08 1.16 -0.64
C SER A 59 -6.76 2.29 0.12
N VAL A 60 -6.29 3.51 -0.09
CA VAL A 60 -6.78 4.72 0.57
C VAL A 60 -7.38 5.63 -0.48
N LYS A 61 -8.64 6.02 -0.29
CA LYS A 61 -9.30 7.07 -1.08
C LYS A 61 -9.34 8.34 -0.23
N LEU A 62 -8.65 9.38 -0.69
CA LEU A 62 -8.60 10.68 -0.03
C LEU A 62 -9.81 11.55 -0.37
N SER A 63 -10.42 11.32 -1.53
CA SER A 63 -11.65 11.98 -1.97
C SER A 63 -12.52 10.96 -2.70
N GLU A 64 -13.81 10.90 -2.35
CA GLU A 64 -14.79 10.07 -3.06
C GLU A 64 -15.14 10.65 -4.43
N ASP A 65 -14.97 11.97 -4.61
CA ASP A 65 -15.33 12.70 -5.82
C ASP A 65 -14.18 12.77 -6.85
N ASP A 66 -12.97 12.32 -6.49
CA ASP A 66 -11.78 12.39 -7.35
C ASP A 66 -11.02 11.06 -7.35
N GLU A 67 -11.23 10.27 -8.40
CA GLU A 67 -10.56 8.97 -8.59
C GLU A 67 -9.02 9.08 -8.71
N GLN A 68 -8.47 10.28 -8.94
CA GLN A 68 -7.03 10.49 -8.92
C GLN A 68 -6.49 10.73 -7.50
N GLN A 69 -7.35 11.01 -6.54
CA GLN A 69 -7.04 11.16 -5.12
C GLN A 69 -7.19 9.85 -4.37
N GLN A 70 -6.51 8.83 -4.88
CA GLN A 70 -6.34 7.55 -4.21
C GLN A 70 -4.89 7.12 -4.27
N PHE A 71 -4.47 6.32 -3.31
CA PHE A 71 -3.21 5.61 -3.37
C PHE A 71 -3.34 4.24 -2.69
N SER A 72 -2.52 3.31 -3.10
CA SER A 72 -2.44 1.99 -2.50
C SER A 72 -1.02 1.72 -2.05
N VAL A 73 -0.88 0.95 -0.98
CA VAL A 73 0.40 0.51 -0.45
C VAL A 73 0.40 -1.01 -0.45
N ILE A 74 1.35 -1.63 -1.14
CA ILE A 74 1.55 -3.08 -1.14
C ILE A 74 2.85 -3.38 -0.42
N GLY A 75 2.74 -3.91 0.78
CA GLY A 75 3.81 -4.41 1.60
C GLY A 75 4.15 -5.85 1.29
N ASN A 76 5.41 -6.18 1.50
CA ASN A 76 5.94 -7.52 1.44
C ASN A 76 6.84 -7.76 2.65
N SER A 77 6.81 -8.98 3.17
CA SER A 77 7.64 -9.38 4.29
C SER A 77 8.02 -10.86 4.19
N ASP A 78 9.21 -11.20 4.66
CA ASP A 78 9.66 -12.59 4.73
C ASP A 78 8.99 -13.31 5.91
N HIS A 79 7.95 -14.07 5.60
CA HIS A 79 7.24 -14.94 6.55
C HIS A 79 8.12 -16.02 7.23
N THR A 80 9.35 -16.24 6.78
CA THR A 80 10.27 -17.23 7.38
C THR A 80 11.12 -16.68 8.52
N ASP A 81 11.13 -15.35 8.70
CA ASP A 81 11.80 -14.68 9.81
C ASP A 81 10.76 -14.24 10.85
N GLU A 82 10.76 -14.87 12.03
CA GLU A 82 9.84 -14.55 13.13
C GLU A 82 10.03 -13.13 13.70
N THR A 83 11.14 -12.47 13.37
CA THR A 83 11.42 -11.08 13.75
C THR A 83 11.00 -10.07 12.69
N ALA A 84 10.67 -10.53 11.48
CA ALA A 84 10.19 -9.67 10.42
C ALA A 84 8.80 -9.14 10.76
N LYS A 85 8.57 -7.87 10.43
CA LYS A 85 7.28 -7.24 10.62
C LYS A 85 6.25 -7.86 9.67
N ASP A 86 5.03 -8.11 10.14
CA ASP A 86 3.93 -8.59 9.30
C ASP A 86 3.70 -7.69 8.06
N ALA A 87 3.41 -8.29 6.90
CA ALA A 87 3.27 -7.56 5.64
C ALA A 87 2.11 -6.55 5.64
N CYS A 88 1.00 -6.85 6.33
CA CYS A 88 -0.11 -5.91 6.48
C CYS A 88 0.32 -4.75 7.38
N ALA A 89 1.00 -5.04 8.49
CA ALA A 89 1.52 -4.00 9.37
C ALA A 89 2.58 -3.11 8.70
N VAL A 90 3.36 -3.62 7.74
CA VAL A 90 4.27 -2.82 6.91
C VAL A 90 3.47 -1.87 6.00
N SER A 91 2.44 -2.38 5.33
CA SER A 91 1.57 -1.56 4.46
C SER A 91 0.86 -0.45 5.22
N ASP A 92 0.32 -0.78 6.39
CA ASP A 92 -0.43 0.17 7.22
C ASP A 92 0.48 1.30 7.72
N ASP A 93 1.69 0.98 8.21
CA ASP A 93 2.68 1.99 8.64
C ASP A 93 3.08 2.94 7.51
N VAL A 94 3.34 2.38 6.31
CA VAL A 94 3.74 3.19 5.16
C VAL A 94 2.57 4.05 4.68
N ALA A 95 1.35 3.52 4.66
CA ALA A 95 0.16 4.30 4.32
C ALA A 95 -0.07 5.45 5.32
N LYS A 96 0.08 5.19 6.62
CA LYS A 96 0.05 6.22 7.66
C LYS A 96 1.15 7.25 7.48
N ALA A 97 2.37 6.84 7.15
CA ALA A 97 3.47 7.76 6.89
C ALA A 97 3.19 8.67 5.69
N VAL A 98 2.59 8.13 4.62
CA VAL A 98 2.13 8.91 3.47
C VAL A 98 1.05 9.91 3.89
N LEU A 99 0.01 9.46 4.61
CA LEU A 99 -1.08 10.31 5.11
C LEU A 99 -0.57 11.48 5.97
N ASN A 100 0.34 11.19 6.91
CA ASN A 100 0.95 12.20 7.77
C ASN A 100 1.83 13.21 7.01
N GLY A 101 2.31 12.85 5.82
CA GLY A 101 3.11 13.71 4.95
C GLY A 101 2.30 14.59 4.01
N LEU A 102 0.98 14.37 3.88
CA LEU A 102 0.13 15.17 3.01
C LEU A 102 -0.11 16.58 3.61
N PRO A 103 -0.14 17.64 2.77
CA PRO A 103 -0.57 18.95 3.24
C PRO A 103 -2.05 18.89 3.65
N GLY A 104 -2.35 19.41 4.85
CA GLY A 104 -3.71 19.52 5.39
C GLY A 104 -4.53 20.65 4.81
#